data_AF-A0A453J8S7-F1
#
_entry.id   AF-A0A453J8S7-F1
#
_cell.length_a   1.000
_cell.length_b   1.000
_cell.length_c   1.000
_cell.angle_alpha   90.00
_cell.angle_beta   90.00
_cell.angle_gamma   90.00
#
_symmetry.space_group_name_H-M   'P 1'
#
loop_
_entity.id
_entity.type
_entity.pdbx_description
1 polymer ?
#
loop_
_entity_poly.entity_id
_entity_poly.type
_entity_poly.pdbx_seq_one_letter_code
_entity_poly.pdbx_strand_id
1 'polypeptide(L)'
;LDGSHIIKMTRLLLLYCYRFVMHLVDLYGPFALFKGCFDDVNLNKLRLAMTSNHGSLFNFDPKTIDWDDYFYRVHIPGVIKYMLK
;
A
#
# COMPACT_ATOMS: atom_id res chain seq x y z
N LEU A 1 -34.98 -9.53 -17.68
CA LEU A 1 -33.51 -9.69 -17.61
C LEU A 1 -33.23 -11.19 -17.60
N ASP A 2 -32.61 -11.72 -18.65
CA ASP A 2 -32.32 -13.15 -18.77
C ASP A 2 -31.28 -13.58 -17.72
N GLY A 3 -31.57 -14.68 -16.99
CA GLY A 3 -30.70 -15.23 -15.96
C GLY A 3 -29.33 -15.63 -16.49
N SER A 4 -29.22 -15.98 -17.78
CA SER A 4 -27.93 -16.31 -18.42
C SER A 4 -26.97 -15.10 -18.43
N HIS A 5 -27.51 -13.90 -18.64
CA HIS A 5 -26.76 -12.65 -18.67
C HIS A 5 -26.24 -12.28 -17.28
N ILE A 6 -27.05 -12.48 -16.24
CA ILE A 6 -26.65 -12.21 -14.85
C ILE A 6 -25.53 -13.14 -14.43
N ILE A 7 -25.65 -14.45 -14.70
CA ILE A 7 -24.62 -15.44 -14.35
C ILE A 7 -23.29 -15.12 -15.05
N LYS A 8 -23.34 -14.74 -16.33
CA LYS A 8 -22.14 -14.35 -17.09
C LYS A 8 -21.48 -13.09 -16.51
N MET A 9 -22.28 -12.09 -16.10
CA MET A 9 -21.78 -10.88 -15.47
C MET A 9 -21.15 -11.14 -14.10
N THR A 10 -21.79 -11.94 -13.25
CA THR A 10 -21.22 -12.32 -11.94
C THR A 10 -19.90 -13.08 -12.11
N ARG A 11 -19.81 -13.97 -13.09
CA ARG A 11 -18.57 -14.72 -13.36
C ARG A 11 -17.44 -13.81 -13.83
N LEU A 12 -17.73 -12.82 -14.67
CA LEU A 12 -16.73 -11.82 -15.11
C LEU A 12 -16.23 -10.96 -13.95
N LEU A 13 -17.13 -10.51 -13.06
CA LEU A 13 -16.77 -9.75 -11.86
C LEU A 13 -15.87 -10.55 -10.92
N LEU A 14 -16.22 -11.81 -10.64
CA LEU A 14 -15.40 -12.72 -9.82
C LEU A 14 -14.00 -12.93 -10.41
N LEU A 15 -13.90 -13.17 -11.72
CA LEU A 15 -12.62 -13.33 -12.42
C LEU A 15 -11.77 -12.06 -12.37
N TYR A 16 -12.39 -10.88 -12.43
CA TYR A 16 -11.71 -9.61 -12.29
C TYR A 16 -11.18 -9.41 -10.86
N CYS A 17 -12.03 -9.60 -9.85
CA CYS A 17 -11.63 -9.50 -8.44
C CYS A 17 -10.51 -10.47 -8.09
N TYR A 18 -10.59 -11.72 -8.55
CA TYR A 18 -9.56 -12.73 -8.33
C TYR A 18 -8.20 -12.28 -8.89
N ARG A 19 -8.16 -11.88 -10.17
CA ARG A 19 -6.90 -11.42 -10.79
C ARG A 19 -6.32 -10.20 -10.09
N PHE A 20 -7.17 -9.26 -9.68
CA PHE A 20 -6.76 -8.08 -8.93
C PHE A 20 -6.12 -8.45 -7.59
N VAL A 21 -6.77 -9.33 -6.81
CA VAL A 21 -6.24 -9.79 -5.52
C VAL A 21 -4.93 -10.54 -5.70
N MET A 22 -4.80 -11.39 -6.71
CA MET A 22 -3.55 -12.11 -6.99
C MET A 22 -2.39 -11.17 -7.30
N HIS A 23 -2.62 -10.12 -8.11
CA HIS A 23 -1.59 -9.11 -8.37
C HIS A 23 -1.15 -8.36 -7.10
N LEU A 24 -2.08 -8.06 -6.18
CA LEU A 24 -1.72 -7.47 -4.89
C LEU A 24 -0.90 -8.44 -4.03
N VAL A 25 -1.24 -9.74 -4.03
CA VAL A 25 -0.47 -10.78 -3.34
C VAL A 25 0.95 -10.86 -3.90
N ASP A 26 1.11 -10.86 -5.22
CA ASP A 26 2.45 -10.91 -5.84
C ASP A 26 3.28 -9.65 -5.52
N LEU A 27 2.63 -8.49 -5.46
CA LEU A 27 3.30 -7.22 -5.16
C LEU A 27 3.71 -7.10 -3.68
N TYR A 28 2.80 -7.40 -2.75
CA TYR A 28 3.03 -7.25 -1.32
C TYR A 28 3.65 -8.48 -0.67
N GLY A 29 3.53 -9.65 -1.30
CA GLY A 29 4.06 -10.93 -0.81
C GLY A 29 5.53 -10.87 -0.41
N PRO A 30 6.45 -10.33 -1.23
CA PRO A 30 7.86 -10.19 -0.88
C PRO A 30 8.10 -9.38 0.39
N PHE A 31 7.23 -8.42 0.72
CA PHE A 31 7.36 -7.57 1.92
C PHE A 31 6.67 -8.20 3.13
N ALA A 32 5.45 -8.74 2.95
CA ALA A 32 4.65 -9.32 4.01
C ALA A 32 5.18 -10.70 4.49
N LEU A 33 5.81 -11.46 3.60
CA LEU A 33 6.38 -12.78 3.90
C LEU A 33 7.87 -12.72 4.27
N PHE A 34 8.47 -11.54 4.20
CA PHE A 34 9.85 -11.34 4.63
C PHE A 34 9.93 -11.49 6.15
N LYS A 35 10.83 -12.35 6.63
CA LYS A 35 11.02 -12.60 8.07
C LYS A 35 11.90 -11.54 8.76
N GLY A 36 12.38 -10.54 8.02
CA GLY A 36 13.15 -9.44 8.59
C GLY A 36 12.24 -8.35 9.13
N CYS A 37 12.72 -7.68 10.18
CA CYS A 37 12.10 -6.46 10.70
C CYS A 37 12.79 -5.26 10.05
N PHE A 38 11.99 -4.30 9.57
CA PHE A 38 12.49 -3.00 9.14
C PHE A 38 12.34 -2.02 10.31
N ASP A 39 13.46 -1.62 10.90
CA ASP A 39 13.48 -0.59 11.94
C ASP A 39 13.64 0.82 11.34
N ASP A 40 13.40 1.83 12.17
CA ASP A 40 13.57 3.23 11.83
C ASP A 40 14.90 3.81 12.33
N VAL A 41 15.90 2.98 12.69
CA VAL A 41 17.13 3.44 13.38
C VAL A 41 17.88 4.45 12.53
N ASN A 42 18.05 4.18 11.24
CA ASN A 42 18.75 5.09 10.33
C ASN A 42 17.95 6.37 10.08
N LEU A 43 16.62 6.27 9.98
CA LEU A 43 15.75 7.43 9.82
C LEU A 43 15.78 8.32 11.07
N ASN A 44 15.82 7.69 12.25
CA ASN A 44 15.94 8.37 13.53
C ASN A 44 17.31 9.07 13.67
N LYS A 45 18.41 8.43 13.27
CA LYS A 45 19.74 9.06 13.21
C LYS A 45 19.75 10.27 12.28
N LEU A 46 19.14 10.14 11.10
CA LEU A 46 19.02 11.26 10.15
C LEU A 46 18.20 12.41 10.73
N ARG A 47 17.07 12.10 11.38
CA ARG A 47 16.21 13.07 12.06
C ARG A 47 16.96 13.85 13.15
N LEU A 48 17.80 13.18 13.94
CA LEU A 48 18.63 13.82 14.97
C LEU A 48 19.77 14.66 14.37
N ALA A 49 20.28 14.29 13.19
CA ALA A 49 21.34 15.03 12.50
C ALA A 49 20.84 16.28 11.75
N MET A 50 19.54 16.36 11.44
CA MET A 50 18.95 17.55 10.82
C MET A 50 18.87 18.71 11.82
N THR A 51 19.28 19.91 11.39
CA THR A 51 19.17 21.13 12.20
C THR A 51 17.70 21.48 12.46
N SER A 52 17.45 22.17 13.59
CA SER A 52 16.10 22.55 14.08
C SER A 52 15.21 23.24 13.05
N ASN A 53 15.81 23.88 12.04
CA ASN A 53 15.11 24.66 11.02
C ASN A 53 14.47 23.77 9.94
N HIS A 54 14.96 22.54 9.75
CA HIS A 54 14.49 21.61 8.71
C HIS A 54 13.74 20.40 9.29
N GLY A 55 14.01 20.03 10.55
CA GLY A 55 13.35 18.90 11.21
C GLY A 55 11.84 19.09 11.42
N SER A 56 11.36 20.33 11.53
CA SER A 56 9.92 20.64 11.60
C SER A 56 9.25 20.64 10.22
N LEU A 57 10.01 20.92 9.15
CA LEU A 57 9.50 20.94 7.78
C LEU A 57 9.34 19.53 7.22
N PHE A 58 10.22 18.61 7.62
CA PHE A 58 10.18 17.21 7.26
C PHE A 58 10.10 16.34 8.51
N ASN A 59 8.89 16.10 9.01
CA ASN A 59 8.67 15.19 10.11
C ASN A 59 8.80 13.74 9.62
N PHE A 60 9.99 13.16 9.77
CA PHE A 60 10.30 11.78 9.43
C PHE A 60 9.96 10.78 10.55
N ASP A 61 9.05 11.10 11.47
CA ASP A 61 8.61 10.16 12.50
C ASP A 61 7.46 9.28 11.98
N PRO A 62 7.71 7.99 11.66
CA PRO A 62 6.68 7.07 11.18
C PRO A 62 5.55 6.87 12.19
N LYS A 63 5.75 7.15 13.48
CA LYS A 63 4.72 7.01 14.52
C LYS A 63 3.66 8.11 14.45
N THR A 64 3.93 9.19 13.74
CA THR A 64 2.99 10.32 13.57
C THR A 64 2.04 10.15 12.39
N ILE A 65 2.27 9.11 11.57
CA ILE A 65 1.43 8.80 10.42
C ILE A 65 0.20 8.04 10.91
N ASP A 66 -0.98 8.51 10.50
CA ASP A 66 -2.19 7.70 10.53
C ASP A 66 -2.06 6.63 9.42
N TRP A 67 -1.59 5.46 9.81
CA TRP A 67 -1.26 4.38 8.88
C TRP A 67 -2.48 3.83 8.16
N ASP A 68 -3.59 3.66 8.88
CA ASP A 68 -4.85 3.20 8.28
C ASP A 68 -5.25 4.17 7.19
N ASP A 69 -5.26 5.46 7.53
CA ASP A 69 -5.66 6.48 6.59
C ASP A 69 -4.74 6.59 5.37
N TYR A 70 -3.43 6.59 5.61
CA TYR A 70 -2.44 6.64 4.56
C TYR A 70 -2.57 5.47 3.59
N PHE A 71 -2.77 4.24 4.10
CA PHE A 71 -2.91 3.06 3.25
C PHE A 71 -4.14 3.15 2.35
N TYR A 72 -5.30 3.53 2.90
CA TYR A 72 -6.55 3.57 2.15
C TYR A 72 -6.65 4.77 1.21
N ARG A 73 -6.20 5.95 1.63
CA ARG A 73 -6.38 7.19 0.85
C ARG A 73 -5.25 7.48 -0.12
N VAL A 74 -4.04 7.00 0.16
CA VAL A 74 -2.84 7.37 -0.62
C VAL A 74 -2.13 6.15 -1.20
N HIS A 75 -1.70 5.21 -0.36
CA HIS A 75 -0.79 4.15 -0.78
C HIS A 75 -1.42 3.15 -1.76
N ILE A 76 -2.52 2.51 -1.38
CA ILE A 76 -3.20 1.51 -2.22
C ILE A 76 -3.70 2.14 -3.54
N PRO A 77 -4.39 3.31 -3.54
CA PRO A 77 -4.78 3.97 -4.78
C PRO A 77 -3.58 4.32 -5.68
N GLY A 78 -2.47 4.78 -5.09
CA GLY A 78 -1.25 5.10 -5.83
C GLY A 78 -0.63 3.86 -6.48
N VAL A 79 -0.53 2.77 -5.73
CA VAL A 79 -0.05 1.47 -6.23
C VAL A 79 -0.94 0.99 -7.38
N ILE A 80 -2.26 1.02 -7.23
CA ILE A 80 -3.20 0.63 -8.30
C ILE A 80 -2.99 1.49 -9.55
N LYS A 81 -2.81 2.80 -9.39
CA LYS A 81 -2.68 3.73 -10.51
C LYS A 81 -1.36 3.57 -11.29
N TYR A 82 -0.27 3.25 -10.61
CA TYR A 82 1.08 3.34 -11.19
C TYR A 82 1.79 1.99 -11.35
N MET A 83 1.46 1.00 -10.53
CA MET A 83 2.10 -0.33 -10.53
C MET A 83 1.26 -1.39 -11.23
N LEU A 84 -0.07 -1.29 -11.16
CA LEU A 84 -0.98 -2.16 -11.91
C LEU A 84 -1.28 -1.51 -13.26
N LYS A 85 -0.50 -1.89 -14.28
CA LYS A 85 -0.77 -1.58 -15.70
C LYS A 85 -1.52 -2.73 -16.38
#